data_AF-A0A177PMX1-F1
#
_entry.id   AF-A0A177PMX1-F1
#
_cell.length_a   1.000
_cell.length_b   1.000
_cell.length_c   1.000
_cell.angle_alpha   90.00
_cell.angle_beta   90.00
_cell.angle_gamma   90.00
#
_symmetry.space_group_name_H-M   'P 1'
#
loop_
_entity.id
_entity.type
_entity.pdbx_description
1 polymer ?
#
loop_
_entity_poly.entity_id
_entity_poly.type
_entity_poly.pdbx_seq_one_letter_code
_entity_poly.pdbx_strand_id
1 'polypeptide(L)'
;MRMWWKRLVAILFAVFCAGDLAAQTPAHSIKVAAVDFIPAWGSLDANIRRLADAAEEVARQGVGFAVFPETAVSGYLFSDPSQIAPYLDTIPGDTTKALLPVLARTGLHMSVGIAERDAETGLAYNTAVLLGPKGIIGKYRKNGLNPQDQKVFAPGDTGVPVFDTPIGRIALLICYDDTYWQYARLAALRGAQIIAWHSVSDRVTPGTPAAQSKGDHSTVANVQYMSAQNGVFVIGATRSGVETNPITGGQLYYNGGSSIWSPQGHKLAQAPVVPPEELLPGLHGVYATEITPADADAPRAERLALRRPELYAPWLALHRSPIDANATKTRRKATLVAAQWPEGPSLMEKAKPPKAALTVLPELSALPSGLAPEEIKSRSEERDGPFERALAALARAHRAYVAGSYPERAGERVFHTVALAGPEGTILGRYRATHPGAARGWATPGDEIAVIETPLGRIGLATAEELATPELGALYAVQRTDILAAPAGTPSPLKVEIDSALFSVADPPTGRADFFPYAAAKQNQLWLVSGGRRAGDATAAGIYGPEPVVSTPTLTAAPGAAEVRYQTEIPAVGTWIDQSQLIAGQQAQWFVPLVQPQDSACLKRWRAGGGCPAR
;
A
#
# COMPACT_ATOMS: atom_id res chain seq x y z
N MET A 1 -58.54 48.13 -22.50
CA MET A 1 -59.05 48.50 -21.15
C MET A 1 -59.22 47.24 -20.33
N ARG A 2 -58.83 47.26 -19.04
CA ARG A 2 -59.48 46.71 -17.81
C ARG A 2 -60.37 45.45 -17.95
N MET A 3 -60.36 44.43 -17.07
CA MET A 3 -59.79 44.15 -15.72
C MET A 3 -59.75 42.61 -15.54
N TRP A 4 -58.71 41.96 -14.98
CA TRP A 4 -58.59 41.51 -13.56
C TRP A 4 -59.90 40.91 -12.97
N TRP A 5 -59.95 39.72 -12.34
CA TRP A 5 -59.06 39.22 -11.26
C TRP A 5 -59.37 37.76 -10.81
N LYS A 6 -58.39 37.03 -10.22
CA LYS A 6 -58.49 35.81 -9.34
C LYS A 6 -59.04 34.52 -10.00
N ARG A 7 -58.56 33.28 -9.76
CA ARG A 7 -57.56 32.59 -8.90
C ARG A 7 -57.20 31.25 -9.63
N LEU A 8 -56.24 30.38 -9.27
CA LEU A 8 -55.31 30.23 -8.14
C LEU A 8 -53.97 29.58 -8.62
N VAL A 9 -53.18 29.02 -7.69
CA VAL A 9 -51.84 28.40 -7.80
C VAL A 9 -51.91 26.87 -8.00
N ALA A 10 -51.10 26.29 -8.90
CA ALA A 10 -50.55 24.92 -8.76
C ALA A 10 -49.39 24.61 -9.74
N ILE A 11 -48.23 24.25 -9.18
CA ILE A 11 -47.24 23.26 -9.65
C ILE A 11 -46.75 23.33 -11.12
N LEU A 12 -45.51 23.81 -11.30
CA LEU A 12 -44.61 23.36 -12.38
C LEU A 12 -43.14 23.63 -11.97
N PHE A 13 -42.53 22.67 -11.28
CA PHE A 13 -41.09 22.61 -10.99
C PHE A 13 -40.63 21.18 -11.29
N ALA A 14 -39.99 20.99 -12.44
CA ALA A 14 -39.43 19.69 -12.82
C ALA A 14 -38.25 19.87 -13.78
N VAL A 15 -37.07 19.43 -13.32
CA VAL A 15 -35.93 18.97 -14.14
C VAL A 15 -35.33 20.01 -15.12
N PHE A 16 -34.46 20.86 -14.59
CA PHE A 16 -33.20 21.17 -15.29
C PHE A 16 -32.18 20.10 -14.88
N CYS A 17 -31.80 19.22 -15.80
CA CYS A 17 -30.65 18.35 -15.59
C CYS A 17 -29.38 19.20 -15.60
N ALA A 18 -28.75 19.36 -14.44
CA ALA A 18 -27.37 19.82 -14.35
C ALA A 18 -26.45 18.69 -14.87
N GLY A 19 -26.25 18.66 -16.18
CA GLY A 19 -25.17 17.88 -16.77
C GLY A 19 -23.86 18.62 -16.51
N ASP A 20 -23.06 18.13 -15.57
CA ASP A 20 -21.66 18.55 -15.42
C ASP A 20 -20.89 18.15 -16.69
N LEU A 21 -20.84 19.09 -17.64
CA LEU A 21 -19.85 19.09 -18.72
C LEU A 21 -18.49 19.46 -18.12
N ALA A 22 -17.94 18.53 -17.32
CA ALA A 22 -16.51 18.45 -17.12
C ALA A 22 -15.89 18.32 -18.52
N ALA A 23 -15.14 19.34 -18.93
CA ALA A 23 -14.45 19.34 -20.21
C ALA A 23 -13.53 18.10 -20.24
N GLN A 24 -13.87 17.13 -21.09
CA GLN A 24 -13.01 15.98 -21.33
C GLN A 24 -11.75 16.50 -22.03
N THR A 25 -10.71 16.77 -21.26
CA THR A 25 -9.36 16.95 -21.78
C THR A 25 -9.07 15.72 -22.63
N PRO A 26 -8.73 15.87 -23.93
CA PRO A 26 -8.42 14.73 -24.77
C PRO A 26 -7.33 13.89 -24.10
N ALA A 27 -7.58 12.58 -24.00
CA ALA A 27 -6.75 11.64 -23.27
C ALA A 27 -5.44 11.41 -24.05
N HIS A 28 -4.47 12.30 -23.84
CA HIS A 28 -3.16 12.24 -24.49
C HIS A 28 -2.28 11.19 -23.80
N SER A 29 -1.79 10.23 -24.59
CA SER A 29 -0.68 9.37 -24.19
C SER A 29 0.58 10.21 -23.97
N ILE A 30 1.36 9.83 -22.96
CA ILE A 30 2.67 10.39 -22.67
C ILE A 30 3.68 9.27 -22.44
N LYS A 31 4.88 9.41 -23.01
CA LYS A 31 6.01 8.56 -22.66
C LYS A 31 6.58 9.01 -21.31
N VAL A 32 6.56 8.12 -20.33
CA VAL A 32 7.07 8.37 -18.96
C VAL A 32 8.24 7.46 -18.65
N ALA A 33 9.18 7.92 -17.82
CA ALA A 33 10.39 7.16 -17.47
C ALA A 33 10.66 7.15 -15.96
N ALA A 34 11.04 5.99 -15.44
CA ALA A 34 11.82 5.87 -14.22
C ALA A 34 13.30 5.90 -14.58
N VAL A 35 14.06 6.82 -14.00
CA VAL A 35 15.47 7.06 -14.35
C VAL A 35 16.38 6.47 -13.28
N ASP A 36 17.34 5.66 -13.69
CA ASP A 36 18.46 5.24 -12.84
C ASP A 36 19.59 6.25 -12.98
N PHE A 37 19.82 7.01 -11.92
CA PHE A 37 20.81 8.07 -11.84
C PHE A 37 21.58 7.97 -10.51
N ILE A 38 22.90 7.93 -10.61
CA ILE A 38 23.80 7.71 -9.50
C ILE A 38 24.56 9.02 -9.20
N PRO A 39 24.29 9.70 -8.08
CA PRO A 39 25.07 10.87 -7.70
C PRO A 39 26.43 10.47 -7.13
N ALA A 40 27.42 11.35 -7.26
CA ALA A 40 28.64 11.28 -6.49
C ALA A 40 28.36 11.76 -5.07
N TRP A 41 28.74 11.00 -4.05
CA TRP A 41 28.57 11.42 -2.65
C TRP A 41 29.27 12.77 -2.41
N GLY A 42 28.60 13.70 -1.71
CA GLY A 42 29.17 14.98 -1.28
C GLY A 42 29.67 15.88 -2.43
N SER A 43 29.01 15.88 -3.58
CA SER A 43 29.51 16.52 -4.81
C SER A 43 28.46 17.40 -5.53
N LEU A 44 27.80 18.29 -4.78
CA LEU A 44 26.65 19.12 -5.20
C LEU A 44 26.76 19.66 -6.64
N ASP A 45 27.69 20.58 -6.91
CA ASP A 45 27.88 21.21 -8.22
C ASP A 45 28.08 20.21 -9.37
N ALA A 46 28.79 19.11 -9.11
CA ALA A 46 29.10 18.11 -10.12
C ALA A 46 27.88 17.23 -10.41
N ASN A 47 27.06 16.94 -9.40
CA ASN A 47 25.80 16.22 -9.57
C ASN A 47 24.75 17.08 -10.28
N ILE A 48 24.67 18.38 -9.96
CA ILE A 48 23.80 19.33 -10.68
C ILE A 48 24.12 19.33 -12.18
N ARG A 49 25.40 19.37 -12.57
CA ARG A 49 25.82 19.26 -13.98
C ARG A 49 25.40 17.93 -14.60
N ARG A 50 25.75 16.80 -13.99
CA ARG A 50 25.36 15.45 -14.46
C ARG A 50 23.85 15.29 -14.60
N LEU A 51 23.07 15.90 -13.71
CA LEU A 51 21.62 15.85 -13.71
C LEU A 51 21.02 16.68 -14.86
N ALA A 52 21.63 17.81 -15.19
CA ALA A 52 21.27 18.59 -16.37
C ALA A 52 21.59 17.83 -17.68
N ASP A 53 22.79 17.23 -17.76
CA ASP A 53 23.19 16.38 -18.90
C ASP A 53 22.25 15.16 -19.05
N ALA A 54 21.89 14.52 -17.93
CA ALA A 54 20.94 13.41 -17.91
C ALA A 54 19.52 13.84 -18.32
N ALA A 55 19.06 15.03 -17.92
CA ALA A 55 17.77 15.56 -18.34
C ALA A 55 17.72 15.87 -19.85
N GLU A 56 18.84 16.30 -20.46
CA GLU A 56 18.93 16.42 -21.93
C GLU A 56 18.83 15.06 -22.62
N GLU A 57 19.59 14.06 -22.17
CA GLU A 57 19.58 12.73 -22.79
C GLU A 57 18.23 12.02 -22.64
N VAL A 58 17.60 12.09 -21.45
CA VAL A 58 16.23 11.60 -21.23
C VAL A 58 15.24 12.26 -22.20
N ALA A 59 15.34 13.57 -22.42
CA ALA A 59 14.47 14.27 -23.35
C ALA A 59 14.73 13.90 -24.82
N ARG A 60 15.99 13.64 -25.21
CA ARG A 60 16.34 13.15 -26.56
C ARG A 60 15.68 11.83 -26.90
N GLN A 61 15.32 11.02 -25.90
CA GLN A 61 14.60 9.76 -26.05
C GLN A 61 13.06 9.94 -26.16
N GLY A 62 12.57 11.19 -26.28
CA GLY A 62 11.15 11.50 -26.44
C GLY A 62 10.31 11.33 -25.17
N VAL A 63 10.94 11.33 -24.00
CA VAL A 63 10.24 11.23 -22.70
C VAL A 63 9.55 12.56 -22.38
N GLY A 64 8.26 12.52 -22.08
CA GLY A 64 7.47 13.68 -21.66
C GLY A 64 7.52 13.93 -20.14
N PHE A 65 7.68 12.87 -19.34
CA PHE A 65 7.84 12.95 -17.89
C PHE A 65 8.88 11.96 -17.35
N ALA A 66 9.84 12.45 -16.56
CA ALA A 66 10.90 11.63 -15.99
C ALA A 66 11.01 11.78 -14.47
N VAL A 67 11.03 10.65 -13.76
CA VAL A 67 11.25 10.61 -12.31
C VAL A 67 12.69 10.17 -12.06
N PHE A 68 13.45 11.04 -11.38
CA PHE A 68 14.82 10.78 -10.93
C PHE A 68 14.84 10.35 -9.45
N PRO A 69 15.91 9.70 -8.95
CA PRO A 69 15.95 9.19 -7.58
C PRO A 69 15.87 10.26 -6.48
N GLU A 70 15.71 9.78 -5.24
CA GLU A 70 15.86 10.55 -4.01
C GLU A 70 17.30 11.08 -3.87
N THR A 71 17.48 12.22 -3.18
CA THR A 71 18.77 12.90 -2.91
C THR A 71 19.80 12.89 -4.06
N ALA A 72 19.34 13.05 -5.30
CA ALA A 72 20.13 12.93 -6.52
C ALA A 72 21.18 14.04 -6.73
N VAL A 73 21.28 15.01 -5.82
CA VAL A 73 22.30 16.07 -5.88
C VAL A 73 23.40 15.94 -4.81
N SER A 74 23.17 15.17 -3.73
CA SER A 74 24.07 15.10 -2.58
C SER A 74 24.67 13.71 -2.31
N GLY A 75 24.01 12.62 -2.74
CA GLY A 75 24.21 11.31 -2.13
C GLY A 75 23.32 11.15 -0.90
N TYR A 76 23.46 10.09 -0.10
CA TYR A 76 22.53 9.80 0.99
C TYR A 76 23.16 9.45 2.34
N LEU A 77 24.24 8.66 2.38
CA LEU A 77 24.82 8.18 3.64
C LEU A 77 25.57 9.30 4.37
N PHE A 78 24.86 10.09 5.17
CA PHE A 78 25.43 11.11 6.05
C PHE A 78 25.31 10.73 7.54
N SER A 79 26.26 11.19 8.33
CA SER A 79 26.40 10.80 9.75
C SER A 79 25.57 11.65 10.70
N ASP A 80 25.48 12.95 10.40
CA ASP A 80 24.88 14.00 11.23
C ASP A 80 24.66 15.27 10.38
N PRO A 81 23.93 16.30 10.88
CA PRO A 81 23.57 17.48 10.09
C PRO A 81 24.77 18.33 9.63
N SER A 82 25.90 18.29 10.32
CA SER A 82 27.10 19.05 9.92
C SER A 82 27.76 18.46 8.67
N GLN A 83 27.67 17.13 8.49
CA GLN A 83 28.25 16.46 7.34
C GLN A 83 27.46 16.68 6.04
N ILE A 84 26.14 16.83 6.12
CA ILE A 84 25.29 17.11 4.95
C ILE A 84 25.21 18.61 4.61
N ALA A 85 25.40 19.50 5.59
CA ALA A 85 25.20 20.95 5.42
C ALA A 85 25.89 21.59 4.19
N PRO A 86 27.11 21.21 3.77
CA PRO A 86 27.74 21.74 2.55
C PRO A 86 27.10 21.31 1.23
N TYR A 87 26.17 20.35 1.27
CA TYR A 87 25.57 19.69 0.10
C TYR A 87 24.04 19.87 0.04
N LEU A 88 23.50 20.77 0.86
CA LEU A 88 22.09 21.17 0.79
C LEU A 88 21.90 22.31 -0.22
N ASP A 89 20.78 22.30 -0.94
CA ASP A 89 20.39 23.36 -1.88
C ASP A 89 19.04 23.99 -1.51
N THR A 90 18.79 25.23 -1.89
CA THR A 90 17.50 25.89 -1.69
C THR A 90 16.52 25.56 -2.83
N ILE A 91 15.22 25.81 -2.63
CA ILE A 91 14.20 25.65 -3.68
C ILE A 91 13.33 26.92 -3.72
N PRO A 92 13.52 27.83 -4.70
CA PRO A 92 14.51 27.79 -5.78
C PRO A 92 15.97 27.90 -5.29
N GLY A 93 16.88 27.28 -6.04
CA GLY A 93 18.32 27.19 -5.77
C GLY A 93 19.10 26.73 -6.99
N ASP A 94 20.37 26.37 -6.83
CA ASP A 94 21.30 26.17 -7.94
C ASP A 94 20.93 24.94 -8.80
N THR A 95 20.37 23.88 -8.21
CA THR A 95 19.81 22.73 -8.94
C THR A 95 18.69 23.18 -9.87
N THR A 96 17.72 23.94 -9.36
CA THR A 96 16.60 24.43 -10.18
C THR A 96 17.06 25.40 -11.26
N LYS A 97 18.03 26.25 -10.95
CA LYS A 97 18.62 27.23 -11.88
C LYS A 97 19.34 26.56 -13.06
N ALA A 98 19.99 25.41 -12.83
CA ALA A 98 20.62 24.62 -13.89
C ALA A 98 19.60 23.84 -14.74
N LEU A 99 18.56 23.27 -14.11
CA LEU A 99 17.59 22.40 -14.80
C LEU A 99 16.55 23.18 -15.62
N LEU A 100 16.01 24.29 -15.11
CA LEU A 100 14.91 25.01 -15.77
C LEU A 100 15.22 25.43 -17.23
N PRO A 101 16.43 25.92 -17.58
CA PRO A 101 16.78 26.22 -18.97
C PRO A 101 16.85 24.99 -19.89
N VAL A 102 17.12 23.80 -19.35
CA VAL A 102 17.05 22.54 -20.10
C VAL A 102 15.59 22.21 -20.39
N LEU A 103 14.76 22.14 -19.36
CA LEU A 103 13.34 21.78 -19.46
C LEU A 103 12.54 22.74 -20.36
N ALA A 104 12.84 24.04 -20.30
CA ALA A 104 12.21 25.05 -21.16
C ALA A 104 12.55 24.86 -22.65
N ARG A 105 13.75 24.33 -22.97
CA ARG A 105 14.18 24.04 -24.35
C ARG A 105 13.70 22.68 -24.84
N THR A 106 13.65 21.67 -23.97
CA THR A 106 13.35 20.28 -24.36
C THR A 106 11.87 19.92 -24.26
N GLY A 107 11.06 20.65 -23.47
CA GLY A 107 9.66 20.31 -23.21
C GLY A 107 9.46 19.22 -22.14
N LEU A 108 10.55 18.66 -21.59
CA LEU A 108 10.52 17.65 -20.55
C LEU A 108 9.87 18.20 -19.26
N HIS A 109 9.03 17.39 -18.62
CA HIS A 109 8.72 17.53 -17.21
C HIS A 109 9.59 16.54 -16.43
N MET A 110 10.08 16.94 -15.25
CA MET A 110 10.85 16.02 -14.40
C MET A 110 10.48 16.20 -12.94
N SER A 111 10.62 15.14 -12.15
CA SER A 111 10.75 15.27 -10.71
C SER A 111 12.06 14.67 -10.22
N VAL A 112 12.65 15.26 -9.18
CA VAL A 112 13.94 14.84 -8.62
C VAL A 112 14.03 15.08 -7.11
N GLY A 113 14.72 14.21 -6.39
CA GLY A 113 15.03 14.38 -4.98
C GLY A 113 16.24 15.29 -4.73
N ILE A 114 16.06 16.27 -3.85
CA ILE A 114 17.02 17.27 -3.41
C ILE A 114 17.12 17.20 -1.88
N ALA A 115 18.34 17.22 -1.35
CA ALA A 115 18.55 17.52 0.07
C ALA A 115 18.37 19.04 0.24
N GLU A 116 17.19 19.46 0.65
CA GLU A 116 16.79 20.86 0.73
C GLU A 116 17.34 21.51 1.99
N ARG A 117 17.90 22.72 1.88
CA ARG A 117 17.96 23.69 2.98
C ARG A 117 16.79 24.66 2.82
N ASP A 118 15.90 24.69 3.79
CA ASP A 118 14.83 25.68 3.82
C ASP A 118 15.39 27.09 4.01
N ALA A 119 14.95 28.03 3.18
CA ALA A 119 15.48 29.39 3.18
C ALA A 119 15.04 30.21 4.41
N GLU A 120 13.86 29.91 4.97
CA GLU A 120 13.25 30.65 6.07
C GLU A 120 13.72 30.14 7.44
N THR A 121 13.67 28.82 7.66
CA THR A 121 14.01 28.19 8.93
C THR A 121 15.46 27.71 9.01
N GLY A 122 16.14 27.54 7.86
CA GLY A 122 17.47 26.92 7.78
C GLY A 122 17.48 25.41 8.03
N LEU A 123 16.32 24.77 8.24
CA LEU A 123 16.20 23.33 8.44
C LEU A 123 16.52 22.55 7.16
N ALA A 124 17.09 21.35 7.35
CA ALA A 124 17.32 20.41 6.27
C ALA A 124 16.09 19.52 6.08
N TYR A 125 15.64 19.34 4.84
CA TYR A 125 14.54 18.44 4.47
C TYR A 125 14.94 17.52 3.32
N ASN A 126 14.35 16.33 3.28
CA ASN A 126 14.43 15.44 2.14
C ASN A 126 13.25 15.75 1.20
N THR A 127 13.53 16.31 0.03
CA THR A 127 12.51 17.02 -0.77
C THR A 127 12.50 16.57 -2.23
N ALA A 128 11.34 16.16 -2.72
CA ALA A 128 11.11 15.96 -4.14
C ALA A 128 10.56 17.25 -4.74
N VAL A 129 11.10 17.66 -5.90
CA VAL A 129 10.63 18.85 -6.63
C VAL A 129 10.09 18.43 -7.98
N LEU A 130 8.91 18.92 -8.35
CA LEU A 130 8.33 18.78 -9.68
C LEU A 130 8.63 20.04 -10.50
N LEU A 131 9.24 19.84 -11.66
CA LEU A 131 9.69 20.86 -12.59
C LEU A 131 9.06 20.62 -13.97
N GLY A 132 8.84 21.69 -14.72
CA GLY A 132 8.41 21.59 -16.11
C GLY A 132 8.89 22.77 -16.96
N PRO A 133 8.51 22.81 -18.25
CA PRO A 133 9.05 23.78 -19.21
C PRO A 133 8.75 25.26 -18.89
N LYS A 134 7.83 25.52 -17.96
CA LYS A 134 7.42 26.87 -17.54
C LYS A 134 7.99 27.29 -16.17
N GLY A 135 8.71 26.41 -15.46
CA GLY A 135 9.22 26.72 -14.12
C GLY A 135 9.07 25.57 -13.11
N ILE A 136 9.25 25.91 -11.83
CA ILE A 136 8.96 25.02 -10.70
C ILE A 136 7.44 24.89 -10.59
N ILE A 137 6.93 23.65 -10.53
CA ILE A 137 5.50 23.35 -10.38
C ILE A 137 5.16 23.20 -8.89
N GLY A 138 6.05 22.59 -8.11
CA GLY A 138 5.93 22.48 -6.66
C GLY A 138 6.93 21.53 -6.02
N LYS A 139 6.83 21.35 -4.70
CA LYS A 139 7.70 20.47 -3.92
C LYS A 139 6.93 19.66 -2.88
N TYR A 140 7.51 18.57 -2.43
CA TYR A 140 7.03 17.69 -1.36
C TYR A 140 8.19 17.33 -0.44
N ARG A 141 8.03 17.50 0.87
CA ARG A 141 9.00 17.12 1.89
C ARG A 141 8.59 15.79 2.51
N LYS A 142 9.52 14.84 2.61
CA LYS A 142 9.34 13.45 3.07
C LYS A 142 8.69 13.41 4.46
N ASN A 143 7.58 12.67 4.61
CA ASN A 143 6.86 12.59 5.89
C ASN A 143 7.31 11.38 6.72
N GLY A 144 7.45 10.22 6.10
CA GLY A 144 8.05 9.03 6.71
C GLY A 144 9.57 9.13 6.69
N LEU A 145 10.19 9.38 7.85
CA LEU A 145 11.66 9.37 7.97
C LEU A 145 12.16 8.02 8.50
N ASN A 146 13.07 7.37 7.75
CA ASN A 146 13.74 6.17 8.22
C ASN A 146 14.90 6.50 9.20
N PRO A 147 15.52 5.52 9.86
CA PRO A 147 16.58 5.78 10.86
C PRO A 147 17.87 6.46 10.34
N GLN A 148 18.05 6.65 9.03
CA GLN A 148 19.12 7.51 8.50
C GLN A 148 18.62 8.92 8.20
N ASP A 149 17.42 9.06 7.62
CA ASP A 149 16.79 10.38 7.43
C ASP A 149 16.75 11.15 8.76
N GLN A 150 16.36 10.48 9.85
CA GLN A 150 16.24 11.06 11.20
C GLN A 150 17.54 11.65 11.77
N LYS A 151 18.71 11.36 11.17
CA LYS A 151 19.99 11.95 11.58
C LYS A 151 20.24 13.33 10.98
N VAL A 152 19.58 13.65 9.86
CA VAL A 152 19.96 14.78 8.99
C VAL A 152 18.78 15.61 8.50
N PHE A 153 17.57 15.09 8.48
CA PHE A 153 16.38 15.76 7.95
C PHE A 153 15.28 15.95 9.01
N ALA A 154 14.60 17.08 8.94
CA ALA A 154 13.36 17.33 9.65
C ALA A 154 12.17 16.62 8.97
N PRO A 155 11.13 16.19 9.70
CA PRO A 155 9.92 15.63 9.12
C PRO A 155 9.18 16.66 8.25
N GLY A 156 8.63 16.21 7.12
CA GLY A 156 7.98 17.08 6.14
C GLY A 156 6.76 17.85 6.65
N ASP A 157 6.64 19.09 6.16
CA ASP A 157 5.58 20.04 6.51
C ASP A 157 4.60 20.35 5.34
N THR A 158 4.83 19.77 4.16
CA THR A 158 4.02 20.03 2.94
C THR A 158 2.68 19.29 2.90
N GLY A 159 2.42 18.37 3.85
CA GLY A 159 1.39 17.34 3.71
C GLY A 159 1.58 16.53 2.42
N VAL A 160 0.49 16.11 1.78
CA VAL A 160 0.51 15.42 0.48
C VAL A 160 -0.18 16.29 -0.60
N PRO A 161 0.59 17.09 -1.38
CA PRO A 161 0.08 17.86 -2.51
C PRO A 161 -0.14 16.98 -3.75
N VAL A 162 -1.02 17.45 -4.63
CA VAL A 162 -1.18 16.95 -6.00
C VAL A 162 -1.14 18.17 -6.90
N PHE A 163 -0.35 18.08 -7.96
CA PHE A 163 -0.08 19.17 -8.89
C PHE A 163 -0.82 18.94 -10.21
N ASP A 164 -1.58 19.95 -10.63
CA ASP A 164 -2.25 19.98 -11.92
C ASP A 164 -1.26 20.38 -13.03
N THR A 165 -1.08 19.51 -14.02
CA THR A 165 -0.13 19.72 -15.13
C THR A 165 -0.73 19.31 -16.47
N PRO A 166 -0.16 19.75 -17.62
CA PRO A 166 -0.60 19.29 -18.95
C PRO A 166 -0.42 17.79 -19.19
N ILE A 167 0.39 17.11 -18.37
CA ILE A 167 0.71 15.68 -18.46
C ILE A 167 0.00 14.85 -17.37
N GLY A 168 -1.08 15.40 -16.80
CA GLY A 168 -1.90 14.75 -15.77
C GLY A 168 -1.66 15.28 -14.35
N ARG A 169 -2.36 14.68 -13.39
CA ARG A 169 -2.34 15.10 -11.97
C ARG A 169 -1.29 14.30 -11.20
N ILE A 170 -0.20 14.95 -10.79
CA ILE A 170 0.99 14.29 -10.24
C ILE A 170 1.11 14.52 -8.73
N ALA A 171 1.29 13.45 -7.97
CA ALA A 171 1.75 13.49 -6.58
C ALA A 171 3.24 13.11 -6.52
N LEU A 172 3.94 13.60 -5.51
CA LEU A 172 5.31 13.20 -5.18
C LEU A 172 5.29 12.46 -3.83
N LEU A 173 6.00 11.33 -3.74
CA LEU A 173 6.27 10.60 -2.49
C LEU A 173 7.73 10.16 -2.47
N ILE A 174 8.30 9.91 -1.29
CA ILE A 174 9.74 9.64 -1.15
C ILE A 174 9.97 8.41 -0.27
N CYS A 175 10.57 7.37 -0.86
CA CYS A 175 11.12 6.18 -0.21
C CYS A 175 10.21 5.65 0.90
N TYR A 176 10.64 5.80 2.15
CA TYR A 176 10.02 5.31 3.37
C TYR A 176 8.56 5.77 3.61
N ASP A 177 8.05 6.74 2.84
CA ASP A 177 6.60 6.94 2.70
C ASP A 177 5.88 5.65 2.23
N ASP A 178 6.57 4.72 1.58
CA ASP A 178 6.11 3.38 1.18
C ASP A 178 5.79 2.42 2.34
N THR A 179 6.24 2.76 3.54
CA THR A 179 5.91 2.03 4.77
C THR A 179 4.48 2.39 5.24
N TYR A 180 3.95 3.53 4.79
CA TYR A 180 2.68 4.09 5.26
C TYR A 180 1.70 4.23 4.10
N TRP A 181 0.76 3.28 3.98
CA TRP A 181 -0.28 3.27 2.93
C TRP A 181 -1.09 4.59 2.86
N GLN A 182 -1.14 5.33 3.97
CA GLN A 182 -1.84 6.59 4.13
C GLN A 182 -1.43 7.64 3.10
N TYR A 183 -0.13 7.79 2.79
CA TYR A 183 0.33 8.88 1.91
C TYR A 183 -0.13 8.67 0.45
N ALA A 184 -0.02 7.44 -0.06
CA ALA A 184 -0.56 7.08 -1.38
C ALA A 184 -2.09 7.20 -1.43
N ARG A 185 -2.79 6.85 -0.35
CA ARG A 185 -4.25 7.03 -0.26
C ARG A 185 -4.67 8.51 -0.20
N LEU A 186 -3.89 9.38 0.44
CA LEU A 186 -4.11 10.83 0.41
C LEU A 186 -3.92 11.39 -1.01
N ALA A 187 -2.84 11.03 -1.70
CA ALA A 187 -2.61 11.42 -3.09
C ALA A 187 -3.81 11.04 -3.99
N ALA A 188 -4.29 9.79 -3.87
CA ALA A 188 -5.46 9.32 -4.61
C ALA A 188 -6.76 10.05 -4.24
N LEU A 189 -7.01 10.30 -2.94
CA LEU A 189 -8.18 11.08 -2.49
C LEU A 189 -8.18 12.53 -2.98
N ARG A 190 -7.00 13.10 -3.22
CA ARG A 190 -6.81 14.44 -3.82
C ARG A 190 -6.84 14.40 -5.35
N GLY A 191 -6.97 13.22 -5.94
CA GLY A 191 -7.15 12.98 -7.37
C GLY A 191 -5.84 12.92 -8.16
N ALA A 192 -4.76 12.41 -7.57
CA ALA A 192 -3.57 12.03 -8.33
C ALA A 192 -3.91 10.95 -9.36
N GLN A 193 -3.37 11.08 -10.56
CA GLN A 193 -3.35 10.06 -11.63
C GLN A 193 -2.01 9.32 -11.63
N ILE A 194 -0.93 10.04 -11.30
CA ILE A 194 0.46 9.54 -11.23
C ILE A 194 1.01 9.84 -9.84
N ILE A 195 1.67 8.86 -9.22
CA ILE A 195 2.60 9.05 -8.10
C ILE A 195 4.02 8.91 -8.67
N ALA A 196 4.82 9.97 -8.57
CA ALA A 196 6.26 9.89 -8.72
C ALA A 196 6.87 9.53 -7.37
N TRP A 197 7.49 8.35 -7.27
CA TRP A 197 8.10 7.85 -6.06
C TRP A 197 9.63 7.88 -6.18
N HIS A 198 10.25 8.70 -5.34
CA HIS A 198 11.69 8.97 -5.33
C HIS A 198 12.36 8.10 -4.27
N SER A 199 13.43 7.37 -4.60
CA SER A 199 13.98 6.37 -3.68
C SER A 199 15.50 6.27 -3.63
N VAL A 200 16.01 5.96 -2.44
CA VAL A 200 17.28 5.26 -2.17
C VAL A 200 17.00 4.05 -1.27
N SER A 201 16.36 3.06 -1.87
CA SER A 201 15.95 1.78 -1.28
C SER A 201 17.10 0.75 -1.25
N ASP A 202 16.97 -0.26 -0.38
CA ASP A 202 17.88 -1.39 -0.11
C ASP A 202 19.27 -1.14 0.51
N ARG A 203 19.76 -2.17 1.23
CA ARG A 203 20.88 -2.02 2.19
C ARG A 203 21.66 -3.29 2.59
N VAL A 204 21.92 -4.22 1.67
CA VAL A 204 22.67 -5.46 1.98
C VAL A 204 24.17 -5.29 1.65
N THR A 205 25.04 -5.27 2.66
CA THR A 205 26.50 -5.23 2.38
C THR A 205 27.02 -6.62 1.97
N PRO A 206 28.00 -6.70 1.04
CA PRO A 206 28.87 -7.86 0.95
C PRO A 206 29.44 -8.19 2.33
N GLY A 207 29.33 -9.45 2.74
CA GLY A 207 29.72 -9.90 4.08
C GLY A 207 28.74 -9.54 5.23
N THR A 208 27.62 -8.84 4.98
CA THR A 208 26.56 -8.65 5.97
C THR A 208 26.08 -10.02 6.48
N PRO A 209 26.19 -10.32 7.79
CA PRO A 209 25.63 -11.54 8.36
C PRO A 209 24.11 -11.58 8.14
N ALA A 210 23.54 -12.77 7.91
CA ALA A 210 22.09 -12.94 7.71
C ALA A 210 21.20 -12.51 8.92
N ALA A 211 21.81 -12.16 10.05
CA ALA A 211 21.14 -11.52 11.19
C ALA A 211 21.05 -9.99 11.07
N GLN A 212 21.86 -9.36 10.22
CA GLN A 212 21.96 -7.91 10.02
C GLN A 212 21.32 -7.45 8.70
N SER A 213 21.24 -8.30 7.67
CA SER A 213 20.44 -8.04 6.45
C SER A 213 18.94 -7.86 6.74
N LYS A 214 18.51 -8.30 7.92
CA LYS A 214 17.21 -8.08 8.54
C LYS A 214 16.81 -6.62 8.73
N GLY A 215 17.77 -5.68 8.67
CA GLY A 215 17.51 -4.23 8.72
C GLY A 215 17.09 -3.61 7.38
N ASP A 216 17.00 -4.41 6.31
CA ASP A 216 16.47 -3.94 5.03
C ASP A 216 14.96 -3.76 5.10
N HIS A 217 14.42 -2.69 4.51
CA HIS A 217 13.06 -2.23 4.77
C HIS A 217 12.25 -1.90 3.51
N SER A 218 12.91 -1.30 2.52
CA SER A 218 12.31 -0.93 1.26
C SER A 218 12.98 -1.76 0.18
N THR A 219 12.14 -2.24 -0.73
CA THR A 219 12.57 -2.67 -2.05
C THR A 219 11.74 -1.86 -3.02
N VAL A 220 12.34 -1.39 -4.11
CA VAL A 220 11.70 -0.53 -5.12
C VAL A 220 10.36 -1.06 -5.63
N ALA A 221 10.18 -2.38 -5.62
CA ALA A 221 8.96 -3.04 -6.08
C ALA A 221 7.84 -3.10 -5.03
N ASN A 222 8.06 -2.63 -3.80
CA ASN A 222 7.01 -2.43 -2.79
C ASN A 222 5.90 -1.48 -3.29
N VAL A 223 6.22 -0.60 -4.24
CA VAL A 223 5.26 0.35 -4.81
C VAL A 223 4.07 -0.28 -5.56
N GLN A 224 4.07 -1.60 -5.80
CA GLN A 224 2.90 -2.31 -6.35
C GLN A 224 1.62 -2.04 -5.54
N TYR A 225 1.71 -1.84 -4.21
CA TYR A 225 0.51 -1.50 -3.43
C TYR A 225 0.03 -0.07 -3.73
N MET A 226 0.97 0.86 -3.95
CA MET A 226 0.64 2.27 -4.15
C MET A 226 -0.26 2.45 -5.37
N SER A 227 -0.04 1.65 -6.42
CA SER A 227 -0.94 1.56 -7.56
C SER A 227 -2.17 0.71 -7.26
N ALA A 228 -2.00 -0.59 -6.97
CA ALA A 228 -3.09 -1.57 -6.90
C ALA A 228 -4.22 -1.22 -5.93
N GLN A 229 -3.88 -0.68 -4.75
CA GLN A 229 -4.86 -0.31 -3.74
C GLN A 229 -5.48 1.07 -4.00
N ASN A 230 -4.87 1.93 -4.82
CA ASN A 230 -5.32 3.32 -4.98
C ASN A 230 -5.82 3.68 -6.38
N GLY A 231 -5.59 2.82 -7.39
CA GLY A 231 -6.02 3.06 -8.76
C GLY A 231 -5.20 4.13 -9.49
N VAL A 232 -3.89 4.20 -9.25
CA VAL A 232 -3.01 5.24 -9.82
C VAL A 232 -1.80 4.65 -10.52
N PHE A 233 -1.26 5.33 -11.53
CA PHE A 233 0.06 5.00 -12.04
C PHE A 233 1.11 5.31 -10.98
N VAL A 234 2.16 4.48 -10.89
CA VAL A 234 3.32 4.77 -10.06
C VAL A 234 4.58 4.65 -10.89
N ILE A 235 5.43 5.68 -10.82
CA ILE A 235 6.75 5.71 -11.45
C ILE A 235 7.76 5.79 -10.31
N GLY A 236 8.38 4.65 -9.99
CA GLY A 236 9.35 4.52 -8.90
C GLY A 236 10.78 4.56 -9.42
N ALA A 237 11.53 5.60 -9.05
CA ALA A 237 12.94 5.75 -9.40
C ALA A 237 13.82 5.57 -8.16
N THR A 238 14.63 4.52 -8.16
CA THR A 238 15.79 4.35 -7.28
C THR A 238 17.07 4.38 -8.10
N ARG A 239 18.22 4.36 -7.41
CA ARG A 239 19.55 4.26 -8.02
C ARG A 239 20.10 2.84 -7.90
N SER A 240 21.17 2.55 -8.64
CA SER A 240 21.90 1.28 -8.59
C SER A 240 23.28 1.42 -7.92
N GLY A 241 23.91 0.28 -7.59
CA GLY A 241 25.31 0.17 -7.20
C GLY A 241 25.64 0.54 -5.74
N VAL A 242 26.92 0.79 -5.47
CA VAL A 242 27.44 1.09 -4.11
C VAL A 242 27.67 2.57 -3.89
N GLU A 243 27.13 3.12 -2.79
CA GLU A 243 27.53 4.43 -2.27
C GLU A 243 28.35 4.27 -1.00
N THR A 244 29.55 4.86 -0.99
CA THR A 244 30.46 4.87 0.16
C THR A 244 30.53 6.28 0.76
N ASN A 245 30.38 6.41 2.07
CA ASN A 245 30.74 7.64 2.79
C ASN A 245 32.27 7.65 2.98
N PRO A 246 33.02 8.56 2.33
CA PRO A 246 34.49 8.53 2.34
C PRO A 246 35.09 8.97 3.68
N ILE A 247 34.29 9.51 4.60
CA ILE A 247 34.74 9.99 5.92
C ILE A 247 34.60 8.87 6.96
N THR A 248 33.53 8.06 6.90
CA THR A 248 33.27 6.98 7.87
C THR A 248 33.58 5.59 7.36
N GLY A 249 33.76 5.42 6.05
CA GLY A 249 33.92 4.10 5.40
C GLY A 249 32.62 3.27 5.36
N GLY A 250 31.49 3.81 5.80
CA GLY A 250 30.20 3.13 5.70
C GLY A 250 29.75 3.02 4.24
N GLN A 251 29.07 1.92 3.90
CA GLN A 251 28.60 1.65 2.53
C GLN A 251 27.09 1.33 2.51
N LEU A 252 26.41 1.71 1.42
CA LEU A 252 25.05 1.32 1.07
C LEU A 252 25.05 0.70 -0.33
N TYR A 253 24.08 -0.18 -0.58
CA TYR A 253 24.05 -1.06 -1.73
C TYR A 253 22.63 -1.06 -2.27
N TYR A 254 22.48 -0.48 -3.46
CA TYR A 254 21.20 -0.26 -4.10
C TYR A 254 21.07 -1.24 -5.26
N ASN A 255 20.08 -2.11 -5.20
CA ASN A 255 19.89 -3.23 -6.13
C ASN A 255 19.27 -2.77 -7.47
N GLY A 256 19.06 -1.47 -7.70
CA GLY A 256 18.39 -0.97 -8.90
C GLY A 256 16.90 -1.32 -8.91
N GLY A 257 16.37 -1.81 -10.04
CA GLY A 257 14.99 -2.27 -10.14
C GLY A 257 13.88 -1.19 -10.27
N SER A 258 14.26 0.08 -10.51
CA SER A 258 13.35 1.20 -10.86
C SER A 258 12.23 0.78 -11.80
N SER A 259 10.97 1.11 -11.51
CA SER A 259 9.82 0.47 -12.16
C SER A 259 8.61 1.38 -12.35
N ILE A 260 7.78 1.04 -13.34
CA ILE A 260 6.53 1.73 -13.69
C ILE A 260 5.37 0.76 -13.55
N TRP A 261 4.28 1.21 -12.93
CA TRP A 261 3.12 0.38 -12.57
C TRP A 261 1.80 0.98 -13.06
N SER A 262 0.90 0.13 -13.55
CA SER A 262 -0.44 0.51 -13.99
C SER A 262 -1.39 0.75 -12.80
N PRO A 263 -2.50 1.49 -12.97
CA PRO A 263 -3.54 1.69 -11.94
C PRO A 263 -4.09 0.41 -11.31
N GLN A 264 -4.05 -0.71 -12.05
CA GLN A 264 -4.54 -2.01 -11.58
C GLN A 264 -3.53 -2.77 -10.72
N GLY A 265 -2.27 -2.33 -10.67
CA GLY A 265 -1.19 -3.00 -9.93
C GLY A 265 -0.25 -3.86 -10.79
N HIS A 266 -0.30 -3.76 -12.12
CA HIS A 266 0.57 -4.52 -13.01
C HIS A 266 1.85 -3.75 -13.35
N LYS A 267 2.98 -4.45 -13.45
CA LYS A 267 4.28 -3.89 -13.79
C LYS A 267 4.38 -3.65 -15.30
N LEU A 268 4.55 -2.39 -15.69
CA LEU A 268 4.62 -1.95 -17.10
C LEU A 268 6.06 -1.87 -17.63
N ALA A 269 7.01 -1.51 -16.77
CA ALA A 269 8.44 -1.48 -17.08
C ALA A 269 9.26 -1.65 -15.79
N GLN A 270 10.46 -2.19 -15.91
CA GLN A 270 11.40 -2.32 -14.79
C GLN A 270 12.86 -2.30 -15.29
N ALA A 271 13.73 -1.63 -14.53
CA ALA A 271 15.18 -1.66 -14.64
C ALA A 271 15.74 -3.02 -14.20
N PRO A 272 16.90 -3.46 -14.70
CA PRO A 272 17.59 -4.61 -14.13
C PRO A 272 17.75 -4.50 -12.61
N VAL A 273 17.62 -5.64 -11.93
CA VAL A 273 18.10 -5.78 -10.56
C VAL A 273 19.59 -6.14 -10.66
N VAL A 274 20.46 -5.32 -10.07
CA VAL A 274 21.92 -5.42 -10.25
C VAL A 274 22.62 -5.89 -8.97
N PRO A 275 23.79 -6.55 -9.08
CA PRO A 275 24.62 -6.86 -7.92
C PRO A 275 25.23 -5.60 -7.29
N PRO A 276 25.75 -5.69 -6.06
CA PRO A 276 26.48 -4.60 -5.41
C PRO A 276 27.82 -4.32 -6.10
N GLU A 277 27.84 -3.39 -7.06
CA GLU A 277 29.04 -2.96 -7.79
C GLU A 277 29.27 -1.44 -7.74
N GLU A 278 30.53 -1.01 -7.76
CA GLU A 278 30.88 0.43 -7.79
C GLU A 278 30.63 1.00 -9.18
N LEU A 279 29.67 1.91 -9.29
CA LEU A 279 29.25 2.52 -10.55
C LEU A 279 29.67 4.00 -10.62
N LEU A 280 30.04 4.44 -11.83
CA LEU A 280 30.45 5.83 -12.05
C LEU A 280 29.26 6.79 -11.90
N PRO A 281 29.41 7.96 -11.25
CA PRO A 281 28.33 8.92 -11.10
C PRO A 281 27.80 9.49 -12.43
N GLY A 282 26.49 9.41 -12.65
CA GLY A 282 25.81 9.86 -13.87
C GLY A 282 24.49 9.12 -14.14
N LEU A 283 24.02 9.22 -15.39
CA LEU A 283 22.86 8.48 -15.91
C LEU A 283 23.27 7.04 -16.27
N HIS A 284 22.54 6.05 -15.76
CA HIS A 284 22.76 4.62 -16.06
C HIS A 284 21.63 3.98 -16.86
N GLY A 285 20.39 4.47 -16.75
CA GLY A 285 19.29 3.94 -17.53
C GLY A 285 18.04 4.79 -17.54
N VAL A 286 17.27 4.68 -18.62
CA VAL A 286 15.98 5.37 -18.84
C VAL A 286 14.94 4.30 -19.14
N TYR A 287 14.18 3.90 -18.12
CA TYR A 287 13.22 2.79 -18.23
C TYR A 287 11.84 3.38 -18.45
N ALA A 288 11.38 3.33 -19.69
CA ALA A 288 10.23 4.10 -20.15
C ALA A 288 9.12 3.26 -20.77
N THR A 289 7.88 3.74 -20.64
CA THR A 289 6.69 3.20 -21.29
C THR A 289 5.72 4.33 -21.64
N GLU A 290 4.71 4.07 -22.45
CA GLU A 290 3.61 5.01 -22.67
C GLU A 290 2.47 4.75 -21.69
N ILE A 291 1.89 5.83 -21.16
CA ILE A 291 0.69 5.80 -20.31
C ILE A 291 -0.28 6.90 -20.73
N THR A 292 -1.57 6.65 -20.54
CA THR A 292 -2.60 7.70 -20.60
C THR A 292 -3.04 8.01 -19.17
N PRO A 293 -2.71 9.19 -18.58
CA PRO A 293 -2.96 9.47 -17.16
C PRO A 293 -4.44 9.35 -16.75
N ALA A 294 -5.36 9.60 -17.68
CA ALA A 294 -6.80 9.45 -17.47
C ALA A 294 -7.23 7.99 -17.17
N ASP A 295 -6.46 6.99 -17.58
CA ASP A 295 -6.76 5.57 -17.32
C ASP A 295 -6.72 5.22 -15.81
N ALA A 296 -6.14 6.10 -14.99
CA ALA A 296 -6.20 6.01 -13.53
C ALA A 296 -7.56 6.42 -12.96
N ASP A 297 -8.36 7.25 -13.65
CA ASP A 297 -9.51 7.90 -13.03
C ASP A 297 -10.63 6.91 -12.67
N ALA A 298 -10.91 5.91 -13.50
CA ALA A 298 -11.92 4.89 -13.23
C ALA A 298 -11.47 3.86 -12.15
N PRO A 299 -10.27 3.24 -12.23
CA PRO A 299 -9.74 2.40 -11.15
C PRO A 299 -9.65 3.14 -9.80
N ARG A 300 -9.24 4.41 -9.80
CA ARG A 300 -9.22 5.24 -8.59
C ARG A 300 -10.62 5.44 -8.03
N ALA A 301 -11.61 5.75 -8.88
CA ALA A 301 -13.00 5.88 -8.44
C ALA A 301 -13.52 4.59 -7.81
N GLU A 302 -13.26 3.43 -8.42
CA GLU A 302 -13.61 2.10 -7.90
C GLU A 302 -12.99 1.85 -6.51
N ARG A 303 -11.67 2.02 -6.37
CA ARG A 303 -10.95 1.82 -5.10
C ARG A 303 -11.41 2.80 -4.01
N LEU A 304 -11.72 4.05 -4.37
CA LEU A 304 -12.21 5.06 -3.42
C LEU A 304 -13.69 4.88 -3.02
N ALA A 305 -14.49 4.20 -3.85
CA ALA A 305 -15.91 3.90 -3.57
C ALA A 305 -16.09 2.75 -2.55
N LEU A 306 -15.09 1.89 -2.36
CA LEU A 306 -15.10 0.85 -1.34
C LEU A 306 -15.02 1.41 0.09
N ARG A 307 -14.48 2.62 0.26
CA ARG A 307 -14.12 3.21 1.56
C ARG A 307 -15.32 3.43 2.48
N ARG A 308 -15.10 3.25 3.78
CA ARG A 308 -16.06 3.44 4.88
C ARG A 308 -15.50 4.41 5.96
N PRO A 309 -15.35 5.73 5.68
CA PRO A 309 -14.67 6.67 6.58
C PRO A 309 -15.21 6.73 8.02
N GLU A 310 -16.50 6.44 8.19
CA GLU A 310 -17.17 6.36 9.48
C GLU A 310 -16.60 5.24 10.40
N LEU A 311 -16.07 4.15 9.82
CA LEU A 311 -15.38 3.09 10.57
C LEU A 311 -13.94 3.51 10.94
N TYR A 312 -13.37 4.46 10.20
CA TYR A 312 -11.97 4.86 10.32
C TYR A 312 -11.78 5.98 11.37
N ALA A 313 -12.78 6.86 11.50
CA ALA A 313 -12.76 8.06 12.34
C ALA A 313 -12.39 7.87 13.81
N PRO A 314 -12.77 6.80 14.52
CA PRO A 314 -12.36 6.63 15.91
C PRO A 314 -10.88 6.26 16.08
N TRP A 315 -10.19 5.87 15.00
CA TRP A 315 -8.94 5.09 15.09
C TRP A 315 -7.80 5.61 14.22
N LEU A 316 -8.04 5.86 12.92
CA LEU A 316 -6.97 6.03 11.91
C LEU A 316 -6.43 7.47 11.78
N ALA A 317 -7.03 8.44 12.44
CA ALA A 317 -6.55 9.84 12.48
C ALA A 317 -6.13 10.31 13.89
N LEU A 318 -6.17 9.42 14.89
CA LEU A 318 -5.68 9.75 16.23
C LEU A 318 -4.17 9.47 16.31
N HIS A 319 -3.41 10.41 16.85
CA HIS A 319 -2.04 10.13 17.28
C HIS A 319 -2.09 9.13 18.44
N ARG A 320 -1.47 7.95 18.27
CA ARG A 320 -1.48 6.90 19.29
C ARG A 320 -0.14 6.88 20.03
N SER A 321 -0.23 7.10 21.34
CA SER A 321 0.94 7.15 22.22
C SER A 321 1.73 5.83 22.23
N PRO A 322 3.07 5.85 22.32
CA PRO A 322 3.90 4.64 22.30
C PRO A 322 3.67 3.69 23.50
N ILE A 323 2.94 4.09 24.53
CA ILE A 323 2.62 3.28 25.72
C ILE A 323 1.36 2.40 25.56
N ASP A 324 0.91 2.14 24.34
CA ASP A 324 -0.28 1.31 24.04
C ASP A 324 -0.21 -0.08 24.72
N ALA A 325 -1.10 -0.30 25.68
CA ALA A 325 -1.12 -1.51 26.50
C ALA A 325 -1.74 -2.72 25.79
N ASN A 326 -2.44 -2.54 24.67
CA ASN A 326 -3.21 -3.59 23.98
C ASN A 326 -2.35 -4.60 23.19
N ALA A 327 -1.05 -4.34 23.03
CA ALA A 327 -0.14 -5.23 22.30
C ALA A 327 0.15 -6.52 23.09
N THR A 328 0.16 -7.67 22.40
CA THR A 328 0.58 -8.95 23.00
C THR A 328 2.05 -8.89 23.39
N LYS A 329 2.37 -9.00 24.69
CA LYS A 329 3.76 -8.90 25.19
C LYS A 329 4.47 -10.24 25.39
N THR A 330 3.69 -11.31 25.59
CA THR A 330 4.23 -12.66 25.87
C THR A 330 4.34 -13.47 24.58
N ARG A 331 5.59 -13.70 24.14
CA ARG A 331 5.92 -14.55 23.00
C ARG A 331 5.45 -15.98 23.20
N ARG A 332 4.92 -16.60 22.14
CA ARG A 332 4.50 -18.00 22.10
C ARG A 332 4.63 -18.58 20.70
N LYS A 333 4.79 -19.89 20.60
CA LYS A 333 4.73 -20.59 19.31
C LYS A 333 3.28 -20.82 18.89
N ALA A 334 3.00 -20.64 17.61
CA ALA A 334 1.71 -20.95 16.99
C ALA A 334 1.90 -21.73 15.70
N THR A 335 0.95 -22.61 15.40
CA THR A 335 0.86 -23.29 14.11
C THR A 335 -0.27 -22.66 13.32
N LEU A 336 0.06 -22.15 12.13
CA LEU A 336 -0.86 -21.54 11.20
C LEU A 336 -1.14 -22.52 10.05
N VAL A 337 -2.40 -22.65 9.64
CA VAL A 337 -2.84 -23.54 8.56
C VAL A 337 -3.81 -22.81 7.65
N ALA A 338 -3.48 -22.73 6.37
CA ALA A 338 -4.36 -22.27 5.32
C ALA A 338 -4.84 -23.48 4.50
N ALA A 339 -6.12 -23.82 4.60
CA ALA A 339 -6.69 -24.93 3.84
C ALA A 339 -6.82 -24.57 2.35
N GLN A 340 -6.54 -25.53 1.46
CA GLN A 340 -6.69 -25.41 0.02
C GLN A 340 -7.73 -26.42 -0.48
N TRP A 341 -8.85 -25.93 -1.03
CA TRP A 341 -9.86 -26.78 -1.66
C TRP A 341 -9.90 -26.56 -3.18
N PRO A 342 -10.31 -27.55 -4.00
CA PRO A 342 -10.65 -27.31 -5.38
C PRO A 342 -11.93 -26.45 -5.49
N GLU A 343 -12.22 -26.00 -6.70
CA GLU A 343 -13.57 -25.58 -7.08
C GLU A 343 -14.57 -26.75 -6.97
N GLY A 344 -15.85 -26.41 -6.83
CA GLY A 344 -16.93 -27.35 -6.56
C GLY A 344 -17.23 -27.48 -5.06
N PRO A 345 -17.54 -28.70 -4.55
CA PRO A 345 -18.16 -28.89 -3.24
C PRO A 345 -17.27 -28.46 -2.07
N SER A 346 -17.90 -28.16 -0.93
CA SER A 346 -17.19 -28.00 0.34
C SER A 346 -16.46 -29.29 0.74
N LEU A 347 -15.28 -29.15 1.34
CA LEU A 347 -14.54 -30.25 1.95
C LEU A 347 -14.49 -30.13 3.49
N MET A 348 -15.39 -29.35 4.09
CA MET A 348 -15.39 -29.05 5.54
C MET A 348 -15.42 -30.31 6.42
N GLU A 349 -16.25 -31.30 6.08
CA GLU A 349 -16.33 -32.60 6.79
C GLU A 349 -15.05 -33.44 6.68
N LYS A 350 -14.20 -33.16 5.68
CA LYS A 350 -12.93 -33.85 5.43
C LYS A 350 -11.73 -33.08 5.95
N ALA A 351 -11.92 -31.84 6.43
CA ALA A 351 -10.86 -31.03 7.01
C ALA A 351 -10.33 -31.71 8.28
N LYS A 352 -9.02 -31.64 8.49
CA LYS A 352 -8.37 -32.22 9.68
C LYS A 352 -7.45 -31.21 10.36
N PRO A 353 -8.01 -30.14 10.98
CA PRO A 353 -7.23 -29.15 11.71
C PRO A 353 -6.22 -29.81 12.67
N PRO A 354 -4.94 -29.40 12.67
CA PRO A 354 -3.99 -29.86 13.67
C PRO A 354 -4.35 -29.32 15.06
N LYS A 355 -4.18 -30.16 16.10
CA LYS A 355 -4.41 -29.77 17.50
C LYS A 355 -3.66 -28.47 17.85
N ALA A 356 -4.37 -27.54 18.49
CA ALA A 356 -3.89 -26.22 18.90
C ALA A 356 -3.36 -25.31 17.76
N ALA A 357 -3.60 -25.65 16.49
CA ALA A 357 -3.33 -24.74 15.38
C ALA A 357 -4.51 -23.79 15.13
N LEU A 358 -4.25 -22.66 14.46
CA LEU A 358 -5.27 -21.87 13.77
C LEU A 358 -5.39 -22.38 12.34
N THR A 359 -6.56 -22.90 11.97
CA THR A 359 -6.89 -23.34 10.61
C THR A 359 -7.92 -22.42 10.00
N VAL A 360 -7.60 -21.79 8.87
CA VAL A 360 -8.53 -20.98 8.09
C VAL A 360 -9.04 -21.80 6.92
N LEU A 361 -10.37 -21.92 6.82
CA LEU A 361 -11.08 -22.60 5.74
C LEU A 361 -11.36 -21.63 4.58
N PRO A 362 -11.59 -22.13 3.35
CA PRO A 362 -11.98 -21.29 2.21
C PRO A 362 -13.32 -20.59 2.43
N GLU A 363 -13.54 -19.53 1.66
CA GLU A 363 -14.75 -18.71 1.72
C GLU A 363 -16.03 -19.52 1.43
N LEU A 364 -17.12 -19.14 2.13
CA LEU A 364 -18.41 -19.83 2.12
C LEU A 364 -18.22 -21.32 2.42
N SER A 365 -17.63 -21.62 3.58
CA SER A 365 -16.93 -22.88 3.86
C SER A 365 -17.82 -24.12 3.88
N ALA A 366 -19.14 -24.00 4.07
CA ALA A 366 -20.09 -25.11 3.91
C ALA A 366 -20.72 -25.21 2.52
N LEU A 367 -20.46 -24.25 1.62
CA LEU A 367 -21.09 -24.15 0.30
C LEU A 367 -20.13 -24.58 -0.82
N PRO A 368 -20.66 -25.01 -1.98
CA PRO A 368 -19.85 -25.12 -3.19
C PRO A 368 -19.40 -23.73 -3.70
N SER A 369 -18.31 -23.67 -4.48
CA SER A 369 -17.92 -22.44 -5.19
C SER A 369 -18.82 -22.16 -6.39
N GLY A 370 -18.78 -20.93 -6.89
CA GLY A 370 -19.44 -20.54 -8.15
C GLY A 370 -20.96 -20.34 -8.06
N LEU A 371 -21.53 -20.29 -6.86
CA LEU A 371 -22.95 -20.00 -6.66
C LEU A 371 -23.30 -18.56 -7.07
N ALA A 372 -24.48 -18.37 -7.66
CA ALA A 372 -25.00 -17.04 -7.95
C ALA A 372 -25.43 -16.29 -6.66
N PRO A 373 -25.44 -14.94 -6.64
CA PRO A 373 -25.86 -14.13 -5.50
C PRO A 373 -27.18 -14.56 -4.84
N GLU A 374 -28.21 -14.90 -5.63
CA GLU A 374 -29.51 -15.35 -5.11
C GLU A 374 -29.47 -16.75 -4.50
N GLU A 375 -28.61 -17.64 -5.00
CA GLU A 375 -28.39 -18.96 -4.39
C GLU A 375 -27.64 -18.86 -3.06
N ILE A 376 -26.73 -17.89 -2.92
CA ILE A 376 -26.04 -17.62 -1.66
C ILE A 376 -27.05 -17.10 -0.62
N LYS A 377 -27.92 -16.16 -1.00
CA LYS A 377 -29.01 -15.66 -0.13
C LYS A 377 -29.98 -16.77 0.29
N SER A 378 -30.39 -17.65 -0.62
CA SER A 378 -31.34 -18.73 -0.31
C SER A 378 -30.78 -19.79 0.64
N ARG A 379 -29.45 -19.89 0.74
CA ARG A 379 -28.72 -20.74 1.69
C ARG A 379 -28.27 -20.01 2.96
N SER A 380 -28.76 -18.79 3.20
CA SER A 380 -28.42 -18.02 4.40
C SER A 380 -29.06 -18.60 5.67
N GLU A 381 -28.29 -18.60 6.76
CA GLU A 381 -28.68 -19.17 8.04
C GLU A 381 -28.51 -18.16 9.19
N GLU A 382 -29.34 -18.27 10.22
CA GLU A 382 -29.16 -17.49 11.45
C GLU A 382 -27.92 -17.94 12.23
N ARG A 383 -27.44 -17.07 13.13
CA ARG A 383 -26.37 -17.40 14.08
C ARG A 383 -26.68 -18.67 14.87
N ASP A 384 -25.62 -19.37 15.27
CA ASP A 384 -25.67 -20.68 15.91
C ASP A 384 -26.35 -21.76 15.04
N GLY A 385 -26.45 -21.50 13.74
CA GLY A 385 -27.03 -22.34 12.69
C GLY A 385 -26.20 -23.57 12.29
N PRO A 386 -26.62 -24.31 11.24
CA PRO A 386 -25.93 -25.50 10.75
C PRO A 386 -24.42 -25.33 10.53
N PHE A 387 -23.98 -24.26 9.88
CA PHE A 387 -22.56 -23.99 9.63
C PHE A 387 -21.79 -23.77 10.93
N GLU A 388 -22.27 -22.90 11.82
CA GLU A 388 -21.53 -22.60 13.05
C GLU A 388 -21.48 -23.80 14.00
N ARG A 389 -22.53 -24.62 14.04
CA ARG A 389 -22.52 -25.90 14.77
C ARG A 389 -21.52 -26.90 14.17
N ALA A 390 -21.41 -26.97 12.84
CA ALA A 390 -20.41 -27.81 12.17
C ALA A 390 -18.98 -27.29 12.42
N LEU A 391 -18.76 -25.97 12.40
CA LEU A 391 -17.46 -25.33 12.66
C LEU A 391 -17.01 -25.59 14.11
N ALA A 392 -17.93 -25.42 15.08
CA ALA A 392 -17.71 -25.73 16.48
C ALA A 392 -17.43 -27.23 16.71
N ALA A 393 -18.18 -28.13 16.08
CA ALA A 393 -17.94 -29.57 16.17
C ALA A 393 -16.56 -29.96 15.61
N LEU A 394 -16.17 -29.40 14.46
CA LEU A 394 -14.86 -29.60 13.85
C LEU A 394 -13.72 -29.11 14.75
N ALA A 395 -13.84 -27.89 15.30
CA ALA A 395 -12.87 -27.32 16.23
C ALA A 395 -12.71 -28.16 17.50
N ARG A 396 -13.82 -28.66 18.07
CA ARG A 396 -13.84 -29.55 19.23
C ARG A 396 -13.20 -30.91 18.96
N ALA A 397 -13.59 -31.57 17.87
CA ALA A 397 -13.09 -32.89 17.50
C ALA A 397 -11.56 -32.89 17.31
N HIS A 398 -11.02 -31.79 16.78
CA HIS A 398 -9.59 -31.63 16.52
C HIS A 398 -8.82 -30.90 17.65
N ARG A 399 -9.53 -30.32 18.64
CA ARG A 399 -8.98 -29.43 19.66
C ARG A 399 -8.13 -28.33 19.03
N ALA A 400 -8.68 -27.64 18.05
CA ALA A 400 -8.03 -26.61 17.23
C ALA A 400 -8.86 -25.31 17.20
N TYR A 401 -8.25 -24.22 16.74
CA TYR A 401 -8.97 -22.99 16.38
C TYR A 401 -9.30 -23.06 14.90
N VAL A 402 -10.56 -22.84 14.52
CA VAL A 402 -11.00 -22.95 13.12
C VAL A 402 -11.80 -21.72 12.73
N ALA A 403 -11.33 -21.02 11.69
CA ALA A 403 -12.03 -19.89 11.08
C ALA A 403 -12.63 -20.31 9.73
N GLY A 404 -13.84 -19.85 9.45
CA GLY A 404 -14.51 -20.05 8.16
C GLY A 404 -15.62 -19.03 7.98
N SER A 405 -16.25 -18.97 6.80
CA SER A 405 -17.29 -17.98 6.51
C SER A 405 -18.56 -18.56 5.91
N TYR A 406 -19.68 -17.84 6.05
CA TYR A 406 -21.01 -18.25 5.64
C TYR A 406 -21.92 -17.02 5.35
N PRO A 407 -23.07 -17.21 4.68
CA PRO A 407 -24.08 -16.17 4.56
C PRO A 407 -24.96 -16.15 5.82
N GLU A 408 -24.74 -15.18 6.71
CA GLU A 408 -25.51 -14.99 7.93
C GLU A 408 -26.79 -14.21 7.64
N ARG A 409 -27.96 -14.76 8.00
CA ARG A 409 -29.25 -14.07 7.96
C ARG A 409 -29.56 -13.43 9.31
N ALA A 410 -29.87 -12.14 9.31
CA ALA A 410 -30.34 -11.41 10.48
C ALA A 410 -31.53 -10.49 10.10
N GLY A 411 -32.75 -10.99 10.35
CA GLY A 411 -33.97 -10.43 9.79
C GLY A 411 -34.01 -10.62 8.27
N GLU A 412 -34.34 -9.56 7.55
CA GLU A 412 -34.35 -9.52 6.07
C GLU A 412 -32.94 -9.35 5.45
N ARG A 413 -31.92 -9.07 6.26
CA ARG A 413 -30.56 -8.80 5.79
C ARG A 413 -29.71 -10.07 5.81
N VAL A 414 -28.96 -10.28 4.73
CA VAL A 414 -27.91 -11.30 4.64
C VAL A 414 -26.55 -10.59 4.73
N PHE A 415 -25.60 -11.18 5.45
CA PHE A 415 -24.23 -10.70 5.63
C PHE A 415 -23.23 -11.78 5.22
N HIS A 416 -22.04 -11.39 4.77
CA HIS A 416 -20.91 -12.31 4.66
C HIS A 416 -20.20 -12.36 6.02
N THR A 417 -20.41 -13.45 6.76
CA THR A 417 -19.91 -13.55 8.14
C THR A 417 -18.78 -14.55 8.24
N VAL A 418 -17.66 -14.13 8.84
CA VAL A 418 -16.55 -14.97 9.27
C VAL A 418 -16.76 -15.32 10.74
N ALA A 419 -16.70 -16.59 11.09
CA ALA A 419 -16.79 -17.08 12.47
C ALA A 419 -15.49 -17.79 12.88
N LEU A 420 -15.11 -17.64 14.15
CA LEU A 420 -13.97 -18.33 14.76
C LEU A 420 -14.47 -19.29 15.84
N ALA A 421 -14.24 -20.59 15.66
CA ALA A 421 -14.51 -21.62 16.65
C ALA A 421 -13.26 -21.99 17.46
N GLY A 422 -13.44 -22.22 18.76
CA GLY A 422 -12.38 -22.61 19.70
C GLY A 422 -12.30 -24.13 19.97
N PRO A 423 -11.20 -24.60 20.58
CA PRO A 423 -10.91 -26.04 20.77
C PRO A 423 -11.89 -26.78 21.68
N GLU A 424 -12.74 -26.06 22.42
CA GLU A 424 -13.79 -26.60 23.28
C GLU A 424 -15.14 -26.81 22.54
N GLY A 425 -15.27 -26.29 21.32
CA GLY A 425 -16.50 -26.35 20.52
C GLY A 425 -17.46 -25.19 20.78
N THR A 426 -16.94 -23.98 20.92
CA THR A 426 -17.71 -22.74 21.05
C THR A 426 -17.30 -21.75 19.96
N ILE A 427 -18.23 -20.90 19.51
CA ILE A 427 -17.89 -19.75 18.67
C ILE A 427 -17.31 -18.66 19.58
N LEU A 428 -16.04 -18.31 19.37
CA LEU A 428 -15.31 -17.31 20.16
C LEU A 428 -15.58 -15.88 19.67
N GLY A 429 -15.91 -15.73 18.39
CA GLY A 429 -16.21 -14.44 17.79
C GLY A 429 -16.71 -14.55 16.35
N ARG A 430 -17.32 -13.47 15.88
CA ARG A 430 -17.91 -13.33 14.54
C ARG A 430 -17.53 -11.96 13.99
N TYR A 431 -17.44 -11.85 12.67
CA TYR A 431 -17.19 -10.62 11.94
C TYR A 431 -18.07 -10.62 10.69
N ARG A 432 -18.77 -9.52 10.43
CA ARG A 432 -19.53 -9.30 9.19
C ARG A 432 -18.71 -8.41 8.28
N ALA A 433 -18.43 -8.84 7.06
CA ALA A 433 -17.67 -8.09 6.07
C ALA A 433 -18.11 -6.62 6.00
N THR A 434 -17.23 -5.69 6.40
CA THR A 434 -17.48 -4.24 6.42
C THR A 434 -17.27 -3.58 5.06
N HIS A 435 -16.48 -4.20 4.19
CA HIS A 435 -16.09 -3.72 2.86
C HIS A 435 -16.37 -4.76 1.74
N PRO A 436 -17.54 -5.43 1.70
CA PRO A 436 -17.81 -6.42 0.67
C PRO A 436 -17.58 -5.78 -0.71
N GLY A 437 -16.87 -6.47 -1.59
CA GLY A 437 -16.55 -6.00 -2.94
C GLY A 437 -17.61 -6.49 -3.92
N ALA A 438 -17.26 -7.51 -4.69
CA ALA A 438 -18.19 -8.31 -5.47
C ALA A 438 -19.29 -8.92 -4.60
N ALA A 439 -19.01 -9.20 -3.32
CA ALA A 439 -20.02 -9.67 -2.37
C ALA A 439 -21.21 -8.70 -2.17
N ARG A 440 -21.12 -7.42 -2.57
CA ARG A 440 -22.28 -6.47 -2.53
C ARG A 440 -23.50 -6.92 -3.32
N GLY A 441 -23.36 -7.86 -4.27
CA GLY A 441 -24.50 -8.46 -4.96
C GLY A 441 -25.43 -9.25 -4.04
N TRP A 442 -24.93 -9.72 -2.88
CA TRP A 442 -25.70 -10.53 -1.94
C TRP A 442 -25.55 -10.18 -0.45
N ALA A 443 -24.43 -9.60 -0.05
CA ALA A 443 -24.12 -9.26 1.34
C ALA A 443 -24.38 -7.78 1.64
N THR A 444 -25.09 -7.53 2.74
CA THR A 444 -25.13 -6.24 3.41
C THR A 444 -23.78 -5.99 4.08
N PRO A 445 -23.19 -4.79 3.98
CA PRO A 445 -22.00 -4.44 4.75
C PRO A 445 -22.24 -4.47 6.26
N GLY A 446 -21.27 -4.98 7.01
CA GLY A 446 -21.14 -4.81 8.45
C GLY A 446 -20.68 -3.40 8.84
N ASP A 447 -20.58 -3.20 10.15
CA ASP A 447 -20.30 -1.95 10.85
C ASP A 447 -19.22 -2.06 11.94
N GLU A 448 -18.65 -3.24 12.17
CA GLU A 448 -17.63 -3.48 13.20
C GLU A 448 -16.53 -4.45 12.73
N ILE A 449 -15.30 -4.21 13.19
CA ILE A 449 -14.15 -5.13 13.10
C ILE A 449 -14.15 -6.09 14.30
N ALA A 450 -13.60 -7.30 14.16
CA ALA A 450 -13.51 -8.24 15.27
C ALA A 450 -12.07 -8.68 15.53
N VAL A 451 -11.58 -8.48 16.76
CA VAL A 451 -10.30 -9.00 17.25
C VAL A 451 -10.56 -9.81 18.51
N ILE A 452 -10.30 -11.11 18.45
CA ILE A 452 -10.59 -12.08 19.50
C ILE A 452 -9.29 -12.42 20.23
N GLU A 453 -9.27 -12.28 21.55
CA GLU A 453 -8.14 -12.73 22.36
C GLU A 453 -8.18 -14.25 22.54
N THR A 454 -7.07 -14.92 22.26
CA THR A 454 -6.94 -16.37 22.42
C THR A 454 -5.60 -16.74 23.06
N PRO A 455 -5.46 -17.96 23.59
CA PRO A 455 -4.17 -18.54 23.94
C PRO A 455 -3.10 -18.48 22.83
N LEU A 456 -3.47 -18.41 21.54
CA LEU A 456 -2.52 -18.25 20.43
C LEU A 456 -2.06 -16.80 20.20
N GLY A 457 -2.79 -15.81 20.71
CA GLY A 457 -2.62 -14.39 20.40
C GLY A 457 -3.96 -13.73 20.04
N ARG A 458 -3.91 -12.49 19.59
CA ARG A 458 -5.08 -11.67 19.22
C ARG A 458 -5.39 -11.88 17.73
N ILE A 459 -6.48 -12.59 17.45
CA ILE A 459 -6.90 -13.02 16.11
C ILE A 459 -7.95 -12.06 15.55
N GLY A 460 -7.61 -11.32 14.50
CA GLY A 460 -8.54 -10.54 13.70
C GLY A 460 -9.27 -11.42 12.67
N LEU A 461 -10.48 -11.04 12.28
CA LEU A 461 -11.28 -11.73 11.26
C LEU A 461 -11.60 -10.79 10.09
N ALA A 462 -11.28 -11.18 8.85
CA ALA A 462 -11.68 -10.46 7.65
C ALA A 462 -12.09 -11.46 6.55
N THR A 463 -12.63 -11.02 5.41
CA THR A 463 -12.54 -11.82 4.19
C THR A 463 -11.31 -11.37 3.38
N ALA A 464 -10.73 -12.26 2.57
CA ALA A 464 -9.53 -11.91 1.81
C ALA A 464 -9.79 -10.86 0.71
N GLU A 465 -11.03 -10.75 0.22
CA GLU A 465 -11.46 -9.74 -0.75
C GLU A 465 -11.28 -8.31 -0.20
N GLU A 466 -11.68 -8.10 1.06
CA GLU A 466 -11.72 -6.76 1.68
C GLU A 466 -10.33 -6.14 1.85
N LEU A 467 -9.28 -6.96 1.81
CA LEU A 467 -7.87 -6.56 1.93
C LEU A 467 -7.38 -5.67 0.77
N ALA A 468 -8.17 -5.57 -0.31
CA ALA A 468 -8.01 -4.52 -1.32
C ALA A 468 -8.22 -3.09 -0.76
N THR A 469 -8.89 -2.97 0.39
CA THR A 469 -9.08 -1.72 1.13
C THR A 469 -8.05 -1.60 2.27
N PRO A 470 -6.96 -0.83 2.11
CA PRO A 470 -5.87 -0.78 3.09
C PRO A 470 -6.32 -0.25 4.46
N GLU A 471 -7.37 0.57 4.52
CA GLU A 471 -7.91 1.05 5.79
C GLU A 471 -8.42 -0.07 6.70
N LEU A 472 -8.91 -1.20 6.16
CA LEU A 472 -9.34 -2.33 6.98
C LEU A 472 -8.14 -3.02 7.66
N GLY A 473 -7.05 -3.24 6.90
CA GLY A 473 -5.80 -3.75 7.47
C GLY A 473 -5.25 -2.82 8.57
N ALA A 474 -5.33 -1.50 8.33
CA ALA A 474 -4.88 -0.48 9.28
C ALA A 474 -5.68 -0.48 10.58
N LEU A 475 -7.00 -0.73 10.51
CA LEU A 475 -7.82 -0.93 11.70
C LEU A 475 -7.34 -2.14 12.52
N TYR A 476 -6.99 -3.24 11.88
CA TYR A 476 -6.42 -4.42 12.54
C TYR A 476 -5.03 -4.16 13.14
N ALA A 477 -4.16 -3.39 12.45
CA ALA A 477 -2.89 -2.95 13.01
C ALA A 477 -3.09 -2.10 14.28
N VAL A 478 -3.95 -1.09 14.21
CA VAL A 478 -4.29 -0.20 15.33
C VAL A 478 -4.89 -0.99 16.51
N GLN A 479 -5.76 -1.97 16.24
CA GLN A 479 -6.28 -2.86 17.27
C GLN A 479 -5.26 -3.89 17.80
N ARG A 480 -3.98 -3.81 17.41
CA ARG A 480 -2.88 -4.71 17.79
C ARG A 480 -3.18 -6.20 17.53
N THR A 481 -3.60 -6.48 16.31
CA THR A 481 -3.86 -7.84 15.82
C THR A 481 -2.54 -8.57 15.57
N ASP A 482 -2.41 -9.78 16.11
CA ASP A 482 -1.25 -10.65 15.90
C ASP A 482 -1.38 -11.49 14.62
N ILE A 483 -2.58 -12.05 14.39
CA ILE A 483 -2.93 -12.86 13.22
C ILE A 483 -4.24 -12.35 12.62
N LEU A 484 -4.30 -12.15 11.30
CA LEU A 484 -5.54 -11.93 10.57
C LEU A 484 -5.96 -13.24 9.86
N ALA A 485 -7.10 -13.80 10.25
CA ALA A 485 -7.70 -14.95 9.59
C ALA A 485 -8.65 -14.47 8.49
N ALA A 486 -8.35 -14.81 7.24
CA ALA A 486 -9.03 -14.27 6.06
C ALA A 486 -9.47 -15.36 5.07
N PRO A 487 -10.66 -15.98 5.23
CA PRO A 487 -11.22 -16.87 4.22
C PRO A 487 -11.29 -16.21 2.83
N ALA A 488 -10.89 -16.94 1.81
CA ALA A 488 -10.78 -16.52 0.42
C ALA A 488 -11.51 -17.48 -0.53
N GLY A 489 -12.11 -16.93 -1.58
CA GLY A 489 -12.74 -17.68 -2.66
C GLY A 489 -11.73 -18.25 -3.65
N THR A 490 -11.92 -17.94 -4.93
CA THR A 490 -11.00 -18.29 -6.03
C THR A 490 -9.72 -17.44 -6.00
N PRO A 491 -8.61 -17.91 -6.59
CA PRO A 491 -7.35 -17.15 -6.65
C PRO A 491 -7.54 -15.77 -7.31
N SER A 492 -6.90 -14.74 -6.75
CA SER A 492 -6.84 -13.41 -7.36
C SER A 492 -6.12 -13.46 -8.71
N PRO A 493 -6.58 -12.72 -9.75
CA PRO A 493 -5.83 -12.54 -10.98
C PRO A 493 -4.60 -11.64 -10.77
N LEU A 494 -4.67 -10.68 -9.84
CA LEU A 494 -3.52 -9.85 -9.45
C LEU A 494 -2.64 -10.62 -8.45
N LYS A 495 -1.40 -10.90 -8.88
CA LYS A 495 -0.37 -11.58 -8.10
C LYS A 495 0.71 -10.60 -7.63
N VAL A 496 1.57 -11.05 -6.72
CA VAL A 496 2.84 -10.36 -6.43
C VAL A 496 3.70 -10.36 -7.69
N GLU A 497 4.03 -9.17 -8.21
CA GLU A 497 4.85 -8.98 -9.44
C GLU A 497 6.23 -8.38 -9.14
N ILE A 498 6.58 -8.28 -7.85
CA ILE A 498 7.91 -7.95 -7.36
C ILE A 498 8.95 -8.89 -7.98
N ASP A 499 10.07 -8.35 -8.47
CA ASP A 499 11.15 -9.19 -9.00
C ASP A 499 11.68 -10.14 -7.92
N SER A 500 11.82 -11.42 -8.24
CA SER A 500 12.38 -12.44 -7.33
C SER A 500 13.77 -12.09 -6.80
N ALA A 501 14.59 -11.35 -7.55
CA ALA A 501 15.92 -10.92 -7.14
C ALA A 501 15.91 -9.82 -6.05
N LEU A 502 14.76 -9.15 -5.83
CA LEU A 502 14.58 -8.17 -4.74
C LEU A 502 14.11 -8.84 -3.43
N PHE A 503 13.99 -10.17 -3.37
CA PHE A 503 13.64 -10.88 -2.14
C PHE A 503 14.90 -11.43 -1.46
N SER A 504 14.98 -11.25 -0.13
CA SER A 504 15.99 -11.93 0.71
C SER A 504 15.52 -13.28 1.26
N VAL A 505 14.33 -13.74 0.87
CA VAL A 505 13.77 -15.05 1.26
C VAL A 505 14.01 -16.12 0.19
N ALA A 506 14.20 -17.36 0.63
CA ALA A 506 14.58 -18.48 -0.25
C ALA A 506 13.48 -18.95 -1.22
N ASP A 507 12.21 -18.59 -1.00
CA ASP A 507 11.10 -18.88 -1.92
C ASP A 507 10.30 -17.59 -2.22
N PRO A 508 10.72 -16.76 -3.19
CA PRO A 508 10.04 -15.51 -3.54
C PRO A 508 8.63 -15.74 -4.13
N PRO A 509 7.55 -15.20 -3.54
CA PRO A 509 6.15 -15.50 -3.90
C PRO A 509 5.68 -14.97 -5.27
N THR A 510 6.58 -14.38 -6.05
CA THR A 510 6.34 -13.76 -7.36
C THR A 510 5.55 -14.67 -8.30
N GLY A 511 4.54 -14.11 -8.95
CA GLY A 511 3.65 -14.79 -9.91
C GLY A 511 2.69 -15.83 -9.30
N ARG A 512 2.81 -16.15 -8.01
CA ARG A 512 2.03 -17.22 -7.34
C ARG A 512 1.05 -16.68 -6.31
N ALA A 513 1.53 -15.86 -5.38
CA ALA A 513 0.74 -15.42 -4.24
C ALA A 513 -0.21 -14.27 -4.59
N ASP A 514 -1.39 -14.28 -3.98
CA ASP A 514 -2.40 -13.23 -4.15
C ASP A 514 -1.91 -11.91 -3.54
N PHE A 515 -2.04 -10.83 -4.30
CA PHE A 515 -1.40 -9.56 -3.96
C PHE A 515 -1.94 -8.90 -2.69
N PHE A 516 -3.27 -8.81 -2.53
CA PHE A 516 -3.86 -8.07 -1.41
C PHE A 516 -3.62 -8.72 -0.03
N PRO A 517 -3.70 -10.06 0.15
CA PRO A 517 -3.25 -10.72 1.37
C PRO A 517 -1.77 -10.46 1.70
N TYR A 518 -0.89 -10.49 0.69
CA TYR A 518 0.54 -10.19 0.84
C TYR A 518 0.77 -8.73 1.29
N ALA A 519 0.13 -7.77 0.62
CA ALA A 519 0.24 -6.35 0.94
C ALA A 519 -0.32 -6.06 2.34
N ALA A 520 -1.47 -6.64 2.70
CA ALA A 520 -2.09 -6.45 4.01
C ALA A 520 -1.22 -6.98 5.15
N ALA A 521 -0.55 -8.13 5.00
CA ALA A 521 0.40 -8.63 6.00
C ALA A 521 1.57 -7.66 6.18
N LYS A 522 2.21 -7.23 5.08
CA LYS A 522 3.37 -6.31 5.11
C LYS A 522 3.03 -4.94 5.70
N GLN A 523 1.97 -4.30 5.21
CA GLN A 523 1.60 -2.94 5.58
C GLN A 523 1.15 -2.79 7.03
N ASN A 524 0.77 -3.90 7.69
CA ASN A 524 0.13 -3.88 9.02
C ASN A 524 0.93 -4.67 10.07
N GLN A 525 2.09 -5.21 9.67
CA GLN A 525 3.05 -5.89 10.54
C GLN A 525 2.41 -7.02 11.37
N LEU A 526 1.64 -7.88 10.70
CA LEU A 526 0.88 -8.98 11.29
C LEU A 526 1.00 -10.26 10.44
N TRP A 527 0.76 -11.42 11.06
CA TRP A 527 0.61 -12.67 10.31
C TRP A 527 -0.74 -12.70 9.62
N LEU A 528 -0.82 -13.16 8.38
CA LEU A 528 -2.09 -13.33 7.68
C LEU A 528 -2.23 -14.76 7.17
N VAL A 529 -3.38 -15.38 7.46
CA VAL A 529 -3.70 -16.75 7.05
C VAL A 529 -4.93 -16.73 6.16
N SER A 530 -4.73 -17.04 4.89
CA SER A 530 -5.77 -17.11 3.87
C SER A 530 -6.10 -18.57 3.56
N GLY A 531 -7.23 -19.07 4.05
CA GLY A 531 -7.78 -20.35 3.56
C GLY A 531 -8.48 -20.10 2.24
N GLY A 532 -8.20 -20.86 1.18
CA GLY A 532 -8.60 -20.49 -0.17
C GLY A 532 -8.91 -21.65 -1.10
N ARG A 533 -9.48 -21.34 -2.27
CA ARG A 533 -9.66 -22.32 -3.34
C ARG A 533 -8.53 -22.26 -4.36
N ARG A 534 -8.35 -23.34 -5.12
CA ARG A 534 -7.44 -23.42 -6.26
C ARG A 534 -8.20 -23.54 -7.58
N ALA A 535 -7.69 -22.85 -8.61
CA ALA A 535 -8.15 -22.94 -9.99
C ALA A 535 -6.94 -23.33 -10.85
N GLY A 536 -6.95 -24.57 -11.36
CA GLY A 536 -5.72 -25.19 -11.91
C GLY A 536 -4.61 -25.24 -10.87
N ASP A 537 -3.48 -24.62 -11.21
CA ASP A 537 -2.28 -24.49 -10.36
C ASP A 537 -2.26 -23.19 -9.52
N ALA A 538 -3.14 -22.23 -9.82
CA ALA A 538 -3.26 -21.00 -9.03
C ALA A 538 -4.03 -21.26 -7.73
N THR A 539 -3.63 -20.59 -6.64
CA THR A 539 -4.26 -20.74 -5.31
C THR A 539 -4.52 -19.40 -4.63
N ALA A 540 -5.62 -19.32 -3.88
CA ALA A 540 -5.85 -18.29 -2.86
C ALA A 540 -5.38 -18.72 -1.45
N ALA A 541 -4.98 -19.98 -1.27
CA ALA A 541 -4.57 -20.52 0.02
C ALA A 541 -3.10 -20.18 0.32
N GLY A 542 -2.87 -19.41 1.38
CA GLY A 542 -1.52 -18.95 1.74
C GLY A 542 -1.36 -18.45 3.16
N ILE A 543 -0.11 -18.46 3.64
CA ILE A 543 0.32 -17.85 4.91
C ILE A 543 1.34 -16.76 4.57
N TYR A 544 1.07 -15.54 5.01
CA TYR A 544 1.84 -14.35 4.69
C TYR A 544 2.43 -13.78 5.98
N GLY A 545 3.75 -13.57 5.99
CA GLY A 545 4.44 -12.98 7.12
C GLY A 545 4.40 -11.44 7.15
N PRO A 546 4.62 -10.83 8.34
CA PRO A 546 4.73 -9.37 8.52
C PRO A 546 5.78 -8.67 7.67
N GLU A 547 6.88 -9.34 7.34
CA GLU A 547 7.98 -8.77 6.56
C GLU A 547 8.35 -9.77 5.46
N PRO A 548 7.48 -9.93 4.44
CA PRO A 548 7.50 -11.06 3.52
C PRO A 548 8.56 -10.93 2.40
N VAL A 549 9.29 -9.81 2.39
CA VAL A 549 10.41 -9.52 1.48
C VAL A 549 11.75 -9.98 2.09
N VAL A 550 11.89 -9.82 3.41
CA VAL A 550 13.20 -9.75 4.08
C VAL A 550 13.48 -10.99 4.93
N SER A 551 12.56 -11.38 5.82
CA SER A 551 12.85 -12.41 6.83
C SER A 551 11.70 -13.36 7.16
N THR A 552 10.46 -13.03 6.81
CA THR A 552 9.31 -13.93 7.05
C THR A 552 8.83 -14.50 5.71
N PRO A 553 8.36 -15.75 5.65
CA PRO A 553 7.99 -16.33 4.38
C PRO A 553 6.61 -15.86 3.91
N THR A 554 6.39 -15.93 2.60
CA THR A 554 5.04 -16.08 2.03
C THR A 554 4.94 -17.48 1.47
N LEU A 555 4.04 -18.30 2.03
CA LEU A 555 3.87 -19.70 1.65
C LEU A 555 2.50 -19.89 1.00
N THR A 556 2.49 -20.16 -0.30
CA THR A 556 1.30 -20.58 -1.04
C THR A 556 1.17 -22.09 -1.01
N ALA A 557 -0.05 -22.63 -0.91
CA ALA A 557 -0.26 -24.07 -1.06
C ALA A 557 0.09 -24.54 -2.48
N ALA A 558 0.84 -25.64 -2.59
CA ALA A 558 1.24 -26.19 -3.88
C ALA A 558 0.05 -26.81 -4.63
N PRO A 559 0.10 -26.93 -5.98
CA PRO A 559 -0.90 -27.67 -6.74
C PRO A 559 -1.14 -29.07 -6.17
N GLY A 560 -2.41 -29.42 -5.95
CA GLY A 560 -2.82 -30.70 -5.37
C GLY A 560 -2.62 -30.85 -3.85
N ALA A 561 -1.94 -29.92 -3.16
CA ALA A 561 -1.88 -29.93 -1.69
C ALA A 561 -3.27 -29.65 -1.09
N ALA A 562 -3.57 -30.20 0.09
CA ALA A 562 -4.82 -29.94 0.81
C ALA A 562 -4.75 -28.69 1.72
N GLU A 563 -3.54 -28.24 2.05
CA GLU A 563 -3.28 -27.11 2.94
C GLU A 563 -1.81 -26.68 2.84
N VAL A 564 -1.51 -25.47 3.30
CA VAL A 564 -0.16 -25.03 3.65
C VAL A 564 -0.07 -24.78 5.15
N ARG A 565 1.06 -25.12 5.76
CA ARG A 565 1.29 -25.06 7.20
C ARG A 565 2.59 -24.34 7.53
N TYR A 566 2.57 -23.55 8.59
CA TYR A 566 3.76 -22.89 9.11
C TYR A 566 3.74 -22.84 10.64
N GLN A 567 4.91 -23.01 11.26
CA GLN A 567 5.09 -22.78 12.70
C GLN A 567 5.86 -21.47 12.88
N THR A 568 5.32 -20.57 13.71
CA THR A 568 5.86 -19.22 13.91
C THR A 568 5.81 -18.80 15.38
N GLU A 569 6.34 -17.61 15.68
CA GLU A 569 6.22 -16.94 16.97
C GLU A 569 5.24 -15.75 16.89
N ILE A 570 4.51 -15.54 17.99
CA ILE A 570 3.48 -14.51 18.16
C ILE A 570 3.70 -13.75 19.49
N PRO A 571 3.71 -12.40 19.48
CA PRO A 571 3.72 -11.53 18.30
C PRO A 571 4.95 -11.81 17.44
N ALA A 572 4.90 -11.39 16.17
CA ALA A 572 6.10 -11.37 15.36
C ALA A 572 7.17 -10.48 16.00
N VAL A 573 8.44 -10.86 15.87
CA VAL A 573 9.54 -10.19 16.58
C VAL A 573 10.00 -8.89 15.92
N GLY A 574 9.50 -8.58 14.72
CA GLY A 574 10.01 -7.55 13.81
C GLY A 574 11.42 -7.86 13.30
N THR A 575 11.84 -7.25 12.20
CA THR A 575 13.24 -7.30 11.74
C THR A 575 13.81 -5.93 11.48
N TRP A 576 13.09 -5.06 10.77
CA TRP A 576 13.42 -3.64 10.65
C TRP A 576 12.34 -2.73 11.23
N ILE A 577 11.08 -3.21 11.29
CA ILE A 577 9.97 -2.54 11.95
C ILE A 577 9.08 -3.56 12.67
N ASP A 578 8.42 -3.11 13.73
CA ASP A 578 7.29 -3.80 14.32
C ASP A 578 6.00 -2.96 14.25
N GLN A 579 4.86 -3.57 14.57
CA GLN A 579 3.57 -2.90 14.55
C GLN A 579 3.48 -1.68 15.50
N SER A 580 4.28 -1.62 16.57
CA SER A 580 4.35 -0.47 17.47
C SER A 580 5.12 0.69 16.85
N GLN A 581 6.26 0.40 16.22
CA GLN A 581 7.06 1.38 15.50
C GLN A 581 6.29 1.92 14.29
N LEU A 582 5.58 1.06 13.55
CA LEU A 582 4.69 1.45 12.45
C LEU A 582 3.55 2.37 12.90
N ILE A 583 2.99 2.18 14.10
CA ILE A 583 1.94 3.06 14.64
C ILE A 583 2.54 4.37 15.16
N ALA A 584 3.67 4.31 15.87
CA ALA A 584 4.30 5.49 16.48
C ALA A 584 4.97 6.42 15.45
N GLY A 585 5.47 5.90 14.33
CA GLY A 585 6.09 6.68 13.25
C GLY A 585 5.12 7.45 12.36
N GLN A 586 3.81 7.36 12.61
CA GLN A 586 2.79 8.01 11.80
C GLN A 586 2.66 9.51 12.07
N GLN A 587 2.75 10.31 11.01
CA GLN A 587 2.40 11.73 11.00
C GLN A 587 0.87 11.91 10.97
N ALA A 588 0.19 11.45 12.03
CA ALA A 588 -1.27 11.33 12.10
C ALA A 588 -2.04 12.64 11.83
N GLN A 589 -1.42 13.81 12.04
CA GLN A 589 -1.98 15.12 11.69
C GLN A 589 -2.31 15.24 10.19
N TRP A 590 -1.59 14.55 9.31
CA TRP A 590 -1.88 14.53 7.88
C TRP A 590 -3.04 13.59 7.51
N PHE A 591 -3.45 12.69 8.41
CA PHE A 591 -4.38 11.60 8.12
C PHE A 591 -5.85 11.96 8.41
N VAL A 592 -6.11 13.14 8.98
CA VAL A 592 -7.47 13.67 9.22
C VAL A 592 -8.38 13.58 7.98
N PRO A 593 -7.95 13.87 6.73
CA PRO A 593 -8.78 13.72 5.53
C PRO A 593 -9.19 12.27 5.23
N LEU A 594 -8.41 11.26 5.67
CA LEU A 594 -8.75 9.85 5.44
C LEU A 594 -10.03 9.44 6.15
N VAL A 595 -10.33 10.04 7.30
CA VAL A 595 -11.49 9.68 8.12
C VAL A 595 -12.73 10.53 7.87
N GLN A 596 -12.68 11.45 6.91
CA GLN A 596 -13.81 12.31 6.60
C GLN A 596 -14.80 11.64 5.62
N PRO A 597 -16.11 11.88 5.79
CA PRO A 597 -17.11 11.58 4.77
C PRO A 597 -16.77 12.26 3.43
N GLN A 598 -17.08 11.59 2.32
CA GLN A 598 -16.72 12.01 0.96
C GLN A 598 -17.29 13.38 0.56
N ASP A 599 -18.45 13.73 1.12
CA ASP A 599 -19.22 14.95 0.90
C ASP A 599 -18.93 16.07 1.92
N SER A 600 -18.11 15.79 2.94
CA SER A 600 -17.82 16.73 4.03
C SER A 600 -17.14 18.02 3.55
N ALA A 601 -17.45 19.14 4.22
CA ALA A 601 -16.84 20.44 3.91
C ALA A 601 -15.32 20.46 4.14
N CYS A 602 -14.81 19.73 5.15
CA CYS A 602 -13.37 19.58 5.38
C CYS A 602 -12.69 18.87 4.21
N LEU A 603 -13.17 17.69 3.78
CA LEU A 603 -12.54 16.98 2.66
C LEU A 603 -12.61 17.77 1.35
N LYS A 604 -13.73 18.46 1.08
CA LYS A 604 -13.88 19.38 -0.06
C LYS A 604 -12.85 20.52 -0.02
N ARG A 605 -12.69 21.20 1.12
CA ARG A 605 -11.69 22.26 1.32
C ARG A 605 -10.26 21.76 1.17
N TRP A 606 -9.97 20.56 1.70
CA TRP A 606 -8.65 19.95 1.61
C TRP A 606 -8.26 19.54 0.18
N ARG A 607 -9.20 18.95 -0.57
CA ARG A 607 -9.03 18.68 -2.00
C ARG A 607 -8.72 19.94 -2.81
N ALA A 608 -9.36 21.06 -2.47
CA ALA A 608 -9.11 22.38 -3.06
C ALA A 608 -7.82 23.08 -2.56
N GLY A 609 -6.98 22.40 -1.77
CA GLY A 609 -5.69 22.93 -1.32
C GLY A 609 -5.70 23.73 -0.02
N GLY A 610 -6.85 23.84 0.67
CA GLY A 610 -6.89 24.36 2.03
C GLY A 610 -6.49 23.33 3.09
N GLY A 611 -6.28 23.77 4.33
CA GLY A 611 -6.22 22.86 5.48
C GLY A 611 -7.62 22.40 5.90
N CYS A 612 -7.72 21.20 6.49
CA CYS A 612 -8.81 20.91 7.42
C CYS A 612 -8.44 21.51 8.78
N PRO A 613 -9.28 22.37 9.38
CA PRO A 613 -9.06 22.77 10.77
C PRO A 613 -9.17 21.53 11.66
N ALA A 614 -8.21 21.35 12.57
CA ALA A 614 -8.48 20.58 13.78
C ALA A 614 -9.66 21.25 14.51
N ARG A 615 -10.60 20.44 15.00
CA ARG A 615 -11.79 20.94 15.72
C ARG A 615 -11.41 21.55 17.06
#